data_AF-A0A8J5LMI3-F1
#
_entry.id   AF-A0A8J5LMI3-F1
#
_cell.length_a   1.000
_cell.length_b   1.000
_cell.length_c   1.000
_cell.angle_alpha   90.00
_cell.angle_beta   90.00
_cell.angle_gamma   90.00
#
_symmetry.space_group_name_H-M   'P 1'
#
loop_
_entity.id
_entity.type
_entity.pdbx_description
1 polymer ?
#
loop_
_entity_poly.entity_id
_entity_poly.type
_entity_poly.pdbx_seq_one_letter_code
_entity_poly.pdbx_strand_id
1 'polypeptide(L)'
;MEAIGSKSVFDAFKLDHFDGTNFTCWKDKLFFLLIELGVADLLLHDLPTIPAPTDKDTDGIKATRKKQEEDEVRCRGYILNALTDRLYDLFRSIKSPQEIWNALEKKYTSEKQGTDRFLSMKFFKFRMIDNKSIMDQVDELLVLVSRLKDLKIEVSDPLQVATVIAKLPDT
;
A
#
# COMPACT_ATOMS: atom_id res chain seq x y z
N MET A 1 -25.64 7.84 23.06
CA MET A 1 -24.58 6.97 22.52
C MET A 1 -23.77 7.85 21.59
N GLU A 2 -22.66 8.38 22.09
CA GLU A 2 -21.90 9.42 21.39
C GLU A 2 -21.29 8.86 20.10
N ALA A 3 -21.51 9.57 18.99
CA ALA A 3 -20.79 9.32 17.76
C ALA A 3 -19.31 9.65 18.03
N ILE A 4 -18.49 8.63 18.23
CA ILE A 4 -17.04 8.76 18.13
C ILE A 4 -16.79 9.15 16.67
N GLY A 5 -16.68 10.46 16.41
CA GLY A 5 -16.50 11.00 15.08
C GLY A 5 -15.28 10.34 14.45
N SER A 6 -15.38 9.99 13.16
CA SER A 6 -14.33 9.25 12.44
C SER A 6 -12.92 9.80 12.68
N LYS A 7 -12.80 11.12 12.91
CA LYS A 7 -11.57 11.80 13.34
C LYS A 7 -10.90 11.17 14.57
N SER A 8 -11.66 10.86 15.63
CA SER A 8 -11.16 10.22 16.86
C SER A 8 -10.65 8.79 16.64
N VAL A 9 -11.14 8.08 15.62
CA VAL A 9 -10.68 6.73 15.28
C VAL A 9 -9.37 6.80 14.52
N PHE A 10 -9.24 7.69 13.52
CA PHE A 10 -7.99 7.87 12.79
C PHE A 10 -6.85 8.42 13.66
N ASP A 11 -7.17 9.32 14.59
CA ASP A 11 -6.21 9.88 15.56
C ASP A 11 -5.64 8.80 16.49
N ALA A 12 -6.46 7.85 16.95
CA ALA A 12 -6.03 6.73 17.79
C ALA A 12 -5.01 5.81 17.09
N PHE A 13 -5.10 5.71 15.77
CA PHE A 13 -4.21 4.88 14.94
C PHE A 13 -3.09 5.68 14.28
N LYS A 14 -3.00 6.99 14.53
CA LYS A 14 -2.05 7.91 13.88
C LYS A 14 -2.05 7.71 12.36
N LEU A 15 -3.25 7.58 11.79
CA LEU A 15 -3.44 7.46 10.36
C LEU A 15 -3.67 8.83 9.75
N ASP A 16 -2.68 9.33 9.03
CA ASP A 16 -2.79 10.56 8.26
C ASP A 16 -3.60 10.34 6.98
N HIS A 17 -4.20 11.41 6.46
CA HIS A 17 -4.88 11.38 5.16
C HIS A 17 -3.87 11.11 4.05
N PHE A 18 -4.22 10.22 3.13
CA PHE A 18 -3.38 9.90 1.98
C PHE A 18 -3.37 11.04 0.98
N ASP A 19 -2.18 11.53 0.67
CA ASP A 19 -1.93 12.60 -0.30
C ASP A 19 -1.42 12.08 -1.66
N GLY A 20 -1.07 10.79 -1.72
CA GLY A 20 -0.45 10.14 -2.88
C GLY A 20 0.95 9.58 -2.60
N THR A 21 1.56 9.86 -1.44
CA THR A 21 2.93 9.43 -1.10
C THR A 21 2.96 8.29 -0.07
N ASN A 22 4.04 7.50 -0.06
CA ASN A 22 4.25 6.41 0.90
C ASN A 22 3.08 5.39 0.95
N PHE A 23 2.50 5.07 -0.22
CA PHE A 23 1.30 4.24 -0.32
C PHE A 23 1.37 2.93 0.46
N THR A 24 2.51 2.22 0.45
CA THR A 24 2.67 0.95 1.20
C THR A 24 2.42 1.14 2.71
N CYS A 25 3.06 2.13 3.34
CA CYS A 25 2.92 2.35 4.78
C CYS A 25 1.52 2.84 5.15
N TRP A 26 0.97 3.76 4.36
CA TRP A 26 -0.40 4.23 4.56
C TRP A 26 -1.41 3.08 4.41
N LYS A 27 -1.26 2.25 3.38
CA LYS A 27 -2.12 1.11 3.09
C LYS A 27 -2.08 0.09 4.22
N ASP A 28 -0.90 -0.25 4.73
CA ASP A 28 -0.77 -1.22 5.83
C ASP A 28 -1.44 -0.70 7.12
N LYS A 29 -1.28 0.58 7.44
CA LYS A 29 -1.94 1.21 8.59
C LYS A 29 -3.47 1.24 8.43
N LEU A 30 -3.97 1.63 7.25
CA LEU A 30 -5.41 1.62 6.97
C LEU A 30 -5.96 0.20 7.00
N PHE A 31 -5.26 -0.77 6.43
CA PHE A 31 -5.69 -2.17 6.45
C PHE A 31 -5.77 -2.72 7.87
N PHE A 32 -4.77 -2.43 8.71
CA PHE A 32 -4.80 -2.77 10.14
C PHE A 32 -6.01 -2.14 10.86
N LEU A 33 -6.29 -0.87 10.60
CA LEU A 33 -7.48 -0.20 11.14
C LEU A 33 -8.79 -0.92 10.72
N LEU A 34 -8.91 -1.32 9.45
CA LEU A 34 -10.10 -2.02 8.95
C LEU A 34 -10.25 -3.43 9.56
N ILE A 35 -9.15 -4.09 9.93
CA ILE A 35 -9.15 -5.36 10.68
C ILE A 35 -9.74 -5.13 12.07
N GLU A 36 -9.23 -4.15 12.81
CA GLU A 36 -9.71 -3.81 14.16
C GLU A 36 -11.19 -3.40 14.16
N LEU A 37 -11.66 -2.81 13.06
CA LEU A 37 -13.05 -2.41 12.87
C LEU A 37 -13.94 -3.54 12.30
N GLY A 38 -13.38 -4.71 12.03
CA GLY A 38 -14.11 -5.91 11.59
C GLY A 38 -14.69 -5.82 10.17
N VAL A 39 -14.11 -5.01 9.29
CA VAL A 39 -14.61 -4.77 7.92
C VAL A 39 -13.57 -5.05 6.83
N ALA A 40 -12.38 -5.52 7.19
CA ALA A 40 -11.29 -5.81 6.24
C ALA A 40 -11.64 -6.93 5.25
N ASP A 41 -12.46 -7.91 5.67
CA ASP A 41 -12.88 -9.03 4.82
C ASP A 41 -13.57 -8.55 3.53
N LEU A 42 -14.19 -7.36 3.57
CA LEU A 42 -14.84 -6.73 2.41
C LEU A 42 -13.88 -6.36 1.27
N LEU A 43 -12.58 -6.32 1.54
CA LEU A 43 -11.55 -5.98 0.58
C LEU A 43 -10.90 -7.22 -0.04
N LEU A 44 -11.06 -8.38 0.59
CA LEU A 44 -10.50 -9.63 0.12
C LEU A 44 -11.40 -10.21 -0.99
N HIS A 45 -10.77 -10.94 -1.93
CA HIS A 45 -11.44 -11.47 -3.12
C HIS A 45 -12.47 -12.58 -2.84
N ASP A 46 -12.58 -13.05 -1.60
CA ASP A 46 -13.30 -14.28 -1.23
C ASP A 46 -14.57 -14.04 -0.41
N LEU A 47 -15.22 -12.88 -0.54
CA LEU A 47 -16.51 -12.69 0.12
C LEU A 47 -17.55 -13.67 -0.43
N PRO A 48 -18.27 -14.37 0.46
CA PRO A 48 -19.43 -15.14 0.07
C PRO A 48 -20.41 -14.20 -0.65
N THR A 49 -20.70 -14.48 -1.92
CA THR A 49 -21.75 -13.76 -2.63
C THR A 49 -23.08 -14.11 -1.97
N ILE A 50 -23.67 -13.16 -1.24
CA ILE A 50 -25.00 -13.35 -0.68
C ILE A 50 -25.99 -13.47 -1.85
N PRO A 51 -26.85 -14.50 -1.88
CA PRO A 51 -27.87 -14.64 -2.92
C PRO A 51 -28.75 -13.40 -3.02
N ALA A 52 -29.29 -13.13 -4.20
CA ALA A 52 -30.29 -12.08 -4.39
C ALA A 52 -31.49 -12.29 -3.44
N PRO A 53 -32.15 -11.21 -2.98
CA PRO A 53 -33.31 -11.32 -2.11
C PRO A 53 -34.38 -12.24 -2.72
N THR A 54 -34.80 -13.25 -1.97
CA THR A 54 -35.95 -14.09 -2.35
C THR A 54 -36.98 -14.13 -1.23
N ASP A 55 -38.25 -14.34 -1.59
CA ASP A 55 -39.36 -14.44 -0.64
C ASP A 55 -39.22 -15.62 0.33
N LYS A 56 -38.31 -16.56 0.04
CA LYS A 56 -38.00 -17.73 0.86
C LYS A 56 -36.81 -17.53 1.81
N ASP A 57 -36.20 -16.34 1.82
CA ASP A 57 -35.07 -16.03 2.69
C ASP A 57 -35.51 -16.12 4.16
N THR A 58 -34.82 -16.95 4.94
CA THR A 58 -34.96 -16.97 6.40
C THR A 58 -34.50 -15.64 7.00
N ASP A 59 -35.02 -15.31 8.18
CA ASP A 59 -34.66 -14.07 8.89
C ASP A 59 -33.14 -13.95 9.12
N GLY A 60 -32.44 -15.08 9.30
CA GLY A 60 -30.98 -15.12 9.37
C GLY A 60 -30.29 -14.67 8.08
N ILE A 61 -30.79 -15.04 6.90
CA ILE A 61 -30.22 -14.61 5.60
C ILE A 61 -30.45 -13.11 5.40
N LYS A 62 -31.64 -12.61 5.74
CA LYS A 62 -31.97 -11.18 5.67
C LYS A 62 -31.10 -10.34 6.60
N ALA A 63 -30.88 -10.81 7.84
CA ALA A 63 -30.02 -10.15 8.81
C ALA A 63 -28.56 -10.10 8.35
N THR A 64 -28.03 -11.21 7.82
CA THR A 64 -26.67 -11.26 7.27
C THR A 64 -26.50 -10.31 6.08
N ARG A 65 -27.48 -10.26 5.16
CA ARG A 65 -27.45 -9.33 4.02
C ARG A 65 -27.40 -7.88 4.48
N LYS A 66 -28.30 -7.51 5.40
CA LYS A 66 -28.34 -6.16 5.96
C LYS A 66 -27.03 -5.78 6.65
N LYS A 67 -26.45 -6.70 7.43
CA LYS A 67 -25.16 -6.48 8.09
C LYS A 67 -24.05 -6.24 7.05
N GLN A 68 -23.99 -7.04 5.99
CA GLN A 68 -22.99 -6.85 4.94
C GLN A 68 -23.15 -5.49 4.25
N GLU A 69 -24.37 -5.08 3.91
CA GLU A 69 -24.63 -3.76 3.31
C GLU A 69 -24.17 -2.61 4.25
N GLU A 70 -24.42 -2.73 5.56
CA GLU A 70 -23.96 -1.77 6.55
C GLU A 70 -22.43 -1.72 6.65
N ASP A 71 -21.77 -2.89 6.67
CA ASP A 71 -20.32 -3.00 6.74
C ASP A 71 -19.66 -2.50 5.43
N GLU A 72 -20.28 -2.69 4.26
CA GLU A 72 -19.83 -2.13 2.97
C GLU A 72 -19.85 -0.61 2.97
N VAL A 73 -20.96 -0.01 3.42
CA VAL A 73 -21.08 1.45 3.55
C VAL A 73 -20.03 1.99 4.52
N ARG A 74 -19.84 1.30 5.65
CA ARG A 74 -18.86 1.69 6.68
C ARG A 74 -17.43 1.60 6.16
N CYS A 75 -17.05 0.48 5.55
CA CYS A 75 -15.72 0.23 4.98
C CYS A 75 -15.38 1.28 3.91
N ARG A 76 -16.32 1.53 2.99
CA ARG A 76 -16.17 2.60 2.00
C ARG A 76 -15.99 3.97 2.65
N GLY A 77 -16.75 4.26 3.69
CA GLY A 77 -16.62 5.49 4.48
C GLY A 77 -15.22 5.65 5.07
N TYR A 78 -14.66 4.61 5.67
CA TYR A 78 -13.31 4.65 6.23
C TYR A 78 -12.23 4.85 5.17
N ILE A 79 -12.30 4.12 4.06
CA ILE A 79 -11.33 4.27 2.97
C ILE A 79 -11.35 5.69 2.42
N LEU A 80 -12.54 6.23 2.13
CA LEU A 80 -12.66 7.59 1.58
C LEU A 80 -12.22 8.66 2.57
N ASN A 81 -12.60 8.55 3.85
CA ASN A 81 -12.17 9.51 4.88
C ASN A 81 -10.68 9.45 5.19
N ALA A 82 -9.99 8.36 4.84
CA ALA A 82 -8.54 8.26 4.95
C ALA A 82 -7.81 8.92 3.77
N LEU A 83 -8.52 9.54 2.81
CA LEU A 83 -7.95 10.25 1.66
C LEU A 83 -7.99 11.76 1.87
N THR A 84 -7.04 12.48 1.28
CA THR A 84 -7.16 13.94 1.11
C THR A 84 -8.38 14.32 0.27
N ASP A 85 -8.93 15.51 0.45
CA ASP A 85 -10.14 15.99 -0.25
C ASP A 85 -10.06 15.79 -1.78
N ARG A 86 -8.90 16.09 -2.37
CA ARG A 86 -8.65 15.90 -3.81
C ARG A 86 -8.82 14.44 -4.24
N LEU A 87 -8.32 13.50 -3.44
CA LEU A 87 -8.42 12.06 -3.74
C LEU A 87 -9.81 11.53 -3.38
N TYR A 88 -10.43 12.03 -2.31
CA TYR A 88 -11.82 11.73 -1.98
C TYR A 88 -12.73 12.00 -3.18
N ASP A 89 -12.65 13.20 -3.78
CA ASP A 89 -13.47 13.57 -4.93
C ASP A 89 -13.23 12.70 -6.17
N LEU A 90 -12.02 12.19 -6.33
CA LEU A 90 -11.67 11.29 -7.43
C LEU A 90 -12.32 9.91 -7.28
N PHE A 91 -12.41 9.39 -6.04
CA PHE A 91 -12.84 8.01 -5.78
C PHE A 91 -14.29 7.91 -5.26
N ARG A 92 -14.93 9.01 -4.84
CA ARG A 92 -16.27 8.99 -4.23
C ARG A 92 -17.39 8.46 -5.13
N SER A 93 -17.22 8.44 -6.46
CA SER A 93 -18.21 7.89 -7.39
C SER A 93 -18.27 6.36 -7.37
N ILE A 94 -17.21 5.70 -6.91
CA ILE A 94 -17.13 4.24 -6.81
C ILE A 94 -17.93 3.77 -5.59
N LYS A 95 -18.79 2.78 -5.79
CA LYS A 95 -19.69 2.27 -4.74
C LYS A 95 -19.09 1.13 -3.92
N SER A 96 -18.33 0.26 -4.56
CA SER A 96 -17.71 -0.88 -3.88
C SER A 96 -16.43 -0.44 -3.15
N PRO A 97 -16.29 -0.72 -1.84
CA PRO A 97 -15.03 -0.46 -1.12
C PRO A 97 -13.86 -1.24 -1.73
N GLN A 98 -14.12 -2.46 -2.21
CA GLN A 98 -13.13 -3.29 -2.89
C GLN A 98 -12.65 -2.67 -4.20
N GLU A 99 -13.56 -2.10 -5.00
CA GLU A 99 -13.19 -1.41 -6.24
C GLU A 99 -12.33 -0.18 -5.96
N ILE A 100 -12.65 0.59 -4.90
CA ILE A 100 -11.82 1.73 -4.47
C ILE A 100 -10.42 1.23 -4.08
N TRP A 101 -10.36 0.18 -3.26
CA TRP A 101 -9.10 -0.41 -2.81
C TRP A 101 -8.23 -0.88 -3.98
N ASN A 102 -8.81 -1.63 -4.91
CA ASN A 102 -8.13 -2.12 -6.11
C ASN A 102 -7.69 -0.98 -7.03
N ALA A 103 -8.49 0.09 -7.16
CA ALA A 103 -8.13 1.26 -7.95
C ALA A 103 -6.96 2.03 -7.31
N LEU A 104 -6.95 2.17 -5.98
CA LEU A 104 -5.82 2.73 -5.22
C LEU A 104 -4.57 1.88 -5.40
N GLU A 105 -4.66 0.56 -5.20
CA GLU A 105 -3.54 -0.34 -5.41
C GLU A 105 -3.03 -0.27 -6.85
N LYS A 106 -3.90 -0.33 -7.86
CA LYS A 106 -3.47 -0.23 -9.26
C LYS A 106 -2.75 1.11 -9.55
N LYS A 107 -3.28 2.22 -9.03
CA LYS A 107 -2.73 3.55 -9.28
C LYS A 107 -1.40 3.76 -8.57
N TYR A 108 -1.31 3.43 -7.29
CA TYR A 108 -0.16 3.79 -6.44
C TYR A 108 0.80 2.62 -6.15
N THR A 109 0.46 1.38 -6.51
CA THR A 109 1.43 0.27 -6.54
C THR A 109 2.35 0.37 -7.77
N SER A 110 1.94 1.10 -8.81
CA SER A 110 2.81 1.38 -9.97
C SER A 110 4.03 2.24 -9.61
N GLU A 111 3.99 3.01 -8.51
CA GLU A 111 5.17 3.65 -7.92
C GLU A 111 6.19 2.63 -7.41
N LYS A 112 5.78 1.41 -7.03
CA LYS A 112 6.71 0.34 -6.66
C LYS A 112 7.52 -0.12 -7.89
N GLN A 113 6.91 -0.24 -9.07
CA GLN A 113 7.63 -0.50 -10.32
C GLN A 113 8.46 0.70 -10.81
N GLY A 114 7.99 1.93 -10.60
CA GLY A 114 8.75 3.15 -10.92
C GLY A 114 9.98 3.35 -10.01
N THR A 115 9.81 3.11 -8.71
CA THR A 115 10.86 3.18 -7.68
C THR A 115 11.82 2.00 -7.81
N ASP A 116 11.32 0.80 -8.11
CA ASP A 116 12.13 -0.37 -8.47
C ASP A 116 12.96 -0.09 -9.73
N ARG A 117 12.33 0.37 -10.81
CA ARG A 117 13.05 0.75 -12.05
C ARG A 117 14.07 1.86 -11.79
N PHE A 118 13.75 2.83 -10.94
CA PHE A 118 14.68 3.90 -10.56
C PHE A 118 15.85 3.41 -9.72
N LEU A 119 15.60 2.56 -8.72
CA LEU A 119 16.62 1.96 -7.86
C LEU A 119 17.52 1.01 -8.64
N SER A 120 16.93 0.14 -9.46
CA SER A 120 17.63 -0.73 -10.40
C SER A 120 18.47 0.10 -11.37
N MET A 121 17.92 1.17 -11.97
CA MET A 121 18.68 2.06 -12.84
C MET A 121 19.79 2.81 -12.12
N LYS A 122 19.59 3.24 -10.86
CA LYS A 122 20.60 3.89 -10.03
C LYS A 122 21.73 2.93 -9.66
N PHE A 123 21.42 1.68 -9.34
CA PHE A 123 22.41 0.61 -9.12
C PHE A 123 23.24 0.34 -10.38
N PHE A 124 22.60 0.12 -11.53
CA PHE A 124 23.32 -0.13 -12.80
C PHE A 124 24.18 1.06 -13.24
N LYS A 125 23.71 2.29 -13.03
CA LYS A 125 24.43 3.53 -13.39
C LYS A 125 25.42 4.01 -12.34
N PHE A 126 25.46 3.39 -11.15
CA PHE A 126 26.43 3.74 -10.11
C PHE A 126 27.85 3.62 -10.68
N ARG A 127 28.71 4.58 -10.38
CA ARG A 127 30.13 4.63 -10.77
C ARG A 127 30.88 5.36 -9.66
N MET A 128 32.03 4.84 -9.26
CA MET A 128 32.87 5.54 -8.29
C MET A 128 33.58 6.72 -8.94
N ILE A 129 33.81 7.77 -8.15
CA ILE A 129 34.47 9.02 -8.54
C ILE A 129 35.70 9.25 -7.66
N ASP A 130 36.74 9.86 -8.24
CA ASP A 130 38.07 10.00 -7.60
C ASP A 130 38.08 10.98 -6.42
N ASN A 131 37.14 11.92 -6.39
CA ASN A 131 37.08 12.97 -5.38
C ASN A 131 36.39 12.55 -4.07
N LYS A 132 36.11 11.25 -3.90
CA LYS A 132 35.43 10.69 -2.73
C LYS A 132 36.10 9.40 -2.27
N SER A 133 36.11 9.16 -0.96
CA SER A 133 36.62 7.91 -0.38
C SER A 133 35.95 6.69 -1.01
N ILE A 134 36.74 5.66 -1.33
CA ILE A 134 36.21 4.38 -1.84
C ILE A 134 35.24 3.77 -0.83
N MET A 135 35.52 3.86 0.47
CA MET A 135 34.65 3.30 1.52
C MET A 135 33.28 3.97 1.55
N ASP A 136 33.21 5.30 1.49
CA ASP A 136 31.94 6.02 1.48
C ASP A 136 31.08 5.67 0.25
N GLN A 137 31.74 5.36 -0.87
CA GLN A 137 31.08 4.97 -2.11
C GLN A 137 30.62 3.51 -2.08
N VAL A 138 31.38 2.62 -1.42
CA VAL A 138 30.96 1.24 -1.16
C VAL A 138 29.75 1.23 -0.23
N ASP A 139 29.73 2.04 0.82
CA ASP A 139 28.58 2.15 1.72
C ASP A 139 27.32 2.62 0.98
N GLU A 140 27.45 3.61 0.07
CA GLU A 140 26.35 4.04 -0.79
C GLU A 140 25.83 2.94 -1.71
N LEU A 141 26.72 2.12 -2.26
CA LEU A 141 26.35 0.97 -3.08
C LEU A 141 25.64 -0.12 -2.25
N LEU A 142 26.12 -0.39 -1.04
CA LEU A 142 25.49 -1.36 -0.12
C LEU A 142 24.09 -0.89 0.32
N VAL A 143 23.90 0.41 0.53
CA VAL A 143 22.56 0.98 0.77
C VAL A 143 21.63 0.75 -0.43
N LEU A 144 22.13 0.86 -1.66
CA LEU A 144 21.33 0.54 -2.85
C LEU A 144 20.97 -0.95 -2.92
N VAL A 145 21.91 -1.84 -2.62
CA VAL A 145 21.68 -3.29 -2.57
C VAL A 145 20.65 -3.65 -1.50
N SER A 146 20.76 -3.08 -0.29
CA SER A 146 19.78 -3.31 0.78
C SER A 146 18.37 -2.90 0.34
N ARG A 147 18.25 -1.75 -0.33
CA ARG A 147 16.96 -1.26 -0.83
C ARG A 147 16.39 -2.11 -1.96
N LEU A 148 17.23 -2.75 -2.78
CA LEU A 148 16.79 -3.72 -3.80
C LEU A 148 16.30 -5.01 -3.16
N LYS A 149 16.93 -5.46 -2.07
CA LYS A 149 16.51 -6.62 -1.29
C LYS A 149 15.12 -6.44 -0.67
N ASP A 150 14.81 -5.25 -0.16
CA ASP A 150 13.47 -4.89 0.34
C ASP A 150 12.38 -4.97 -0.75
N LEU A 151 12.77 -4.86 -2.02
CA LEU A 151 11.91 -5.03 -3.19
C LEU A 151 11.83 -6.47 -3.70
N LYS A 152 12.42 -7.44 -2.97
CA LYS A 152 12.58 -8.85 -3.39
C LYS A 152 13.43 -9.05 -4.64
N ILE A 153 14.31 -8.10 -4.95
CA ILE A 153 15.33 -8.24 -5.99
C ILE A 153 16.64 -8.60 -5.29
N GLU A 154 16.96 -9.90 -5.30
CA GLU A 154 18.20 -10.39 -4.70
C GLU A 154 19.37 -10.19 -5.66
N VAL A 155 20.35 -9.39 -5.23
CA VAL A 155 21.67 -9.34 -5.84
C VAL A 155 22.56 -10.31 -5.07
N SER A 156 22.99 -11.39 -5.71
CA SER A 156 23.83 -12.39 -5.06
C SER A 156 25.17 -11.79 -4.61
N ASP A 157 25.75 -12.29 -3.51
CA ASP A 157 27.03 -11.80 -3.00
C ASP A 157 28.16 -11.81 -4.05
N PRO A 158 28.28 -12.84 -4.92
CA PRO A 158 29.24 -12.82 -6.02
C PRO A 158 29.02 -11.66 -7.01
N LEU A 159 27.75 -11.31 -7.29
CA LEU A 159 27.41 -10.18 -8.16
C LEU A 159 27.71 -8.84 -7.50
N GLN A 160 27.53 -8.73 -6.19
CA GLN A 160 27.89 -7.51 -5.44
C GLN A 160 29.40 -7.26 -5.51
N VAL A 161 30.22 -8.30 -5.26
CA VAL A 161 31.68 -8.22 -5.35
C VAL A 161 32.13 -7.85 -6.77
N ALA A 162 31.58 -8.53 -7.78
CA ALA A 162 31.87 -8.22 -9.19
C ALA A 162 31.47 -6.79 -9.56
N THR A 163 30.35 -6.28 -9.02
CA THR A 163 29.91 -4.90 -9.24
C THR A 163 30.89 -3.91 -8.63
N VAL A 164 31.33 -4.11 -7.38
CA VAL A 164 32.34 -3.21 -6.76
C VAL A 164 33.60 -3.14 -7.61
N ILE A 165 34.14 -4.29 -8.03
CA ILE A 165 35.35 -4.36 -8.87
C ILE A 165 35.15 -3.63 -10.20
N ALA A 166 34.00 -3.82 -10.85
CA ALA A 166 33.69 -3.20 -12.14
C ALA A 166 33.41 -1.69 -12.06
N LYS A 167 33.19 -1.13 -10.86
CA LYS A 167 32.87 0.29 -10.65
C LYS A 167 34.01 1.10 -10.05
N LEU A 168 35.17 0.47 -9.80
CA LEU A 168 36.37 1.17 -9.36
C LEU A 168 36.76 2.28 -10.35
N PRO A 169 37.28 3.41 -9.87
CA PRO A 169 37.78 4.45 -10.77
C PRO A 169 38.95 3.92 -11.60
N ASP A 170 39.04 4.36 -12.86
CA ASP A 170 40.22 4.11 -13.68
C ASP A 170 41.41 4.82 -13.00
N THR A 171 42.48 4.07 -12.75
CA THR A 171 43.70 4.58 -12.09
C THR A 171 44.41 5.62 -12.95
#